data_AF-A0A9P1CL86-F1
#
_entry.id   AF-A0A9P1CL86-F1
#
_cell.length_a   1.000
_cell.length_b   1.000
_cell.length_c   1.000
_cell.angle_alpha   90.00
_cell.angle_beta   90.00
_cell.angle_gamma   90.00
#
_symmetry.space_group_name_H-M   'P 1'
#
loop_
_entity.id
_entity.type
_entity.pdbx_description
1 polymer ?
#
loop_
_entity_poly.entity_id
_entity_poly.type
_entity_poly.pdbx_seq_one_letter_code
_entity_poly.pdbx_strand_id
1 'polypeptide(L)'
;MNEPEFVISVPQHAVPCEVVCSIEQFDPRMLMKRPGRPEAVPILCKVYEKVDGENLYSDQLVCRSNWLPVRDSMVAFSVNRGGEYLIVAELPQETSHVERMIFRCYASQPYVMVAAHRMTRRHLLAKPVKLPGASKLSFVGLMEPAGFDKDKPVPLDWDYDAMRKAVFDLDTGWNALVREVQEDCAIM
;
A
#
# COMPACT_ATOMS: atom_id res chain seq x y z
N MET A 1 -6.27 -14.10 -13.34
CA MET A 1 -7.31 -13.86 -12.31
C MET A 1 -7.42 -12.35 -12.14
N ASN A 2 -8.59 -11.76 -11.89
CA ASN A 2 -8.64 -10.31 -11.65
C ASN A 2 -8.29 -10.06 -10.19
N GLU A 3 -7.29 -9.21 -9.95
CA GLU A 3 -6.90 -8.74 -8.62
C GLU A 3 -8.07 -7.98 -7.96
N PRO A 4 -8.17 -7.99 -6.61
CA PRO A 4 -9.14 -7.15 -5.92
C PRO A 4 -8.85 -5.66 -6.13
N GLU A 5 -9.87 -4.92 -6.55
CA GLU A 5 -9.78 -3.51 -6.88
C GLU A 5 -10.80 -2.68 -6.08
N PHE A 6 -10.41 -1.47 -5.70
CA PHE A 6 -11.26 -0.51 -5.00
C PHE A 6 -11.10 0.87 -5.60
N VAL A 7 -12.19 1.60 -5.75
CA VAL A 7 -12.18 2.98 -6.23
C VAL A 7 -12.54 3.91 -5.08
N ILE A 8 -11.73 4.97 -4.92
CA ILE A 8 -11.95 6.06 -4.00
C ILE A 8 -12.21 7.33 -4.81
N SER A 9 -13.35 7.95 -4.62
CA SER A 9 -13.69 9.24 -5.22
C SER A 9 -13.62 10.33 -4.15
N VAL A 10 -12.69 11.27 -4.33
CA VAL A 10 -12.52 12.43 -3.45
C VAL A 10 -13.07 13.66 -4.16
N PRO A 11 -14.18 14.25 -3.69
CA PRO A 11 -14.74 15.43 -4.34
C PRO A 11 -13.87 16.66 -4.09
N GLN A 12 -13.88 17.61 -5.04
CA GLN A 12 -12.99 18.78 -4.99
C GLN A 12 -13.17 19.67 -3.74
N HIS A 13 -14.37 19.68 -3.14
CA HIS A 13 -14.63 20.45 -1.92
C HIS A 13 -14.12 19.77 -0.64
N ALA A 14 -13.75 18.48 -0.71
CA ALA A 14 -13.21 17.71 0.40
C ALA A 14 -11.67 17.70 0.39
N VAL A 15 -11.04 18.66 -0.28
CA VAL A 15 -9.57 18.75 -0.41
C VAL A 15 -9.06 19.90 0.48
N PRO A 16 -7.94 19.73 1.22
CA PRO A 16 -7.08 18.55 1.28
C PRO A 16 -7.69 17.38 2.07
N CYS A 17 -7.49 16.15 1.58
CA CYS A 17 -7.96 14.91 2.22
C CYS A 17 -6.80 13.94 2.42
N GLU A 18 -6.69 13.37 3.61
CA GLU A 18 -5.75 12.29 3.90
C GLU A 18 -6.51 10.97 3.83
N VAL A 19 -5.98 10.03 3.06
CA VAL A 19 -6.58 8.72 2.84
C VAL A 19 -5.60 7.65 3.29
N VAL A 20 -6.07 6.75 4.16
CA VAL A 20 -5.36 5.56 4.60
C VAL A 20 -6.17 4.33 4.22
N CYS A 21 -5.58 3.45 3.43
CA CYS A 21 -6.21 2.19 3.03
C CYS A 21 -5.42 1.02 3.61
N SER A 22 -6.13 0.05 4.17
CA SER A 22 -5.57 -1.21 4.67
C SER A 22 -6.29 -2.37 4.02
N ILE A 23 -5.51 -3.32 3.52
CA ILE A 23 -5.97 -4.60 3.00
C ILE A 23 -5.49 -5.67 3.96
N GLU A 24 -6.43 -6.24 4.70
CA GLU A 24 -6.17 -7.23 5.74
C GLU A 24 -6.62 -8.60 5.24
N GLN A 25 -5.74 -9.59 5.30
CA GLN A 25 -6.16 -10.99 5.14
C GLN A 25 -6.62 -11.57 6.48
N PHE A 26 -7.60 -12.47 6.41
CA PHE A 26 -8.06 -13.20 7.59
C PHE A 26 -6.89 -13.93 8.27
N ASP A 27 -6.81 -13.84 9.60
CA ASP A 27 -5.67 -14.39 10.34
C ASP A 27 -5.71 -15.93 10.33
N PRO A 28 -4.76 -16.61 9.66
CA PRO A 28 -4.71 -18.07 9.60
C PRO A 28 -4.43 -18.70 10.98
N ARG A 29 -4.04 -17.91 12.00
CA ARG A 29 -3.95 -18.38 13.40
C ARG A 29 -5.25 -18.97 13.90
N MET A 30 -6.40 -18.47 13.43
CA MET A 30 -7.70 -19.03 13.79
C MET A 30 -7.91 -20.46 13.28
N LEU A 31 -7.07 -20.93 12.35
CA LEU A 31 -7.17 -22.25 11.70
C LEU A 31 -5.95 -23.13 11.99
N MET A 32 -5.07 -22.76 12.93
CA MET A 32 -3.84 -23.49 13.21
C MET A 32 -4.11 -24.91 13.72
N LYS A 33 -3.68 -25.90 12.94
CA LYS A 33 -3.71 -27.34 13.29
C LYS A 33 -2.35 -27.88 13.74
N ARG A 34 -1.27 -27.10 13.62
CA ARG A 34 0.11 -27.49 13.93
C ARG A 34 0.86 -26.33 14.60
N PRO A 35 1.89 -26.61 15.40
CA PRO A 35 2.79 -25.58 15.93
C PRO A 35 3.57 -24.93 14.77
N GLY A 36 3.57 -23.60 14.73
CA GLY A 36 4.20 -22.78 13.68
C GLY A 36 3.24 -21.71 13.16
N ARG A 37 3.70 -20.45 13.04
CA ARG A 37 2.88 -19.36 12.49
C ARG A 37 2.83 -19.53 10.96
N PRO A 38 1.68 -19.88 10.35
CA PRO A 38 1.58 -19.86 8.89
C PRO A 38 1.89 -18.45 8.39
N GLU A 39 2.75 -18.36 7.38
CA GLU A 39 3.08 -17.10 6.73
C GLU A 39 1.86 -16.55 6.00
N ALA A 40 1.71 -15.23 6.02
CA ALA A 40 0.68 -14.55 5.26
C ALA A 40 1.03 -14.56 3.77
N VAL A 41 0.01 -14.50 2.92
CA VAL A 41 0.24 -14.28 1.50
C VAL A 41 0.71 -12.83 1.34
N PRO A 42 1.84 -12.56 0.66
CA PRO A 42 2.26 -11.20 0.38
C PRO A 42 1.22 -10.46 -0.46
N ILE A 43 0.80 -9.27 -0.02
CA ILE A 43 -0.15 -8.43 -0.75
C ILE A 43 0.53 -7.10 -1.08
N LEU A 44 0.67 -6.79 -2.37
CA LEU A 44 1.19 -5.52 -2.84
C LEU A 44 0.03 -4.59 -3.20
N CYS A 45 -0.26 -3.65 -2.31
CA CYS A 45 -1.25 -2.59 -2.53
C CYS A 45 -0.62 -1.45 -3.35
N LYS A 46 -1.23 -1.11 -4.50
CA LYS A 46 -0.82 -0.02 -5.41
C LYS A 46 -1.95 0.98 -5.58
N VAL A 47 -1.63 2.27 -5.64
CA VAL A 47 -2.61 3.35 -5.85
C VAL A 47 -2.31 4.11 -7.14
N TYR A 48 -3.31 4.19 -8.01
CA TYR A 48 -3.27 4.89 -9.27
C TYR A 48 -4.28 6.04 -9.29
N GLU A 49 -3.96 7.14 -9.95
CA GLU A 49 -4.90 8.23 -10.21
C GLU A 49 -5.55 8.04 -11.59
N LYS A 50 -6.86 8.25 -11.66
CA LYS A 50 -7.61 8.22 -12.91
C LYS A 50 -7.28 9.46 -13.74
N VAL A 51 -6.98 9.27 -15.03
CA VAL A 51 -6.61 10.36 -15.94
C VAL A 51 -7.81 10.84 -16.74
N ASP A 52 -8.47 9.94 -17.47
CA ASP A 52 -9.59 10.27 -18.36
C ASP A 52 -10.41 9.01 -18.72
N GLY A 53 -11.68 9.18 -19.12
CA GLY A 53 -12.56 8.08 -19.52
C GLY A 53 -12.84 7.03 -18.43
N GLU A 54 -13.37 5.86 -18.80
CA GLU A 54 -13.77 4.83 -17.82
C GLU A 54 -12.62 3.93 -17.33
N ASN A 55 -11.53 3.79 -18.09
CA ASN A 55 -10.52 2.73 -17.85
C ASN A 55 -9.06 3.19 -18.05
N LEU A 56 -8.79 4.49 -17.96
CA LEU A 56 -7.44 5.04 -18.13
C LEU A 56 -6.89 5.59 -16.82
N TYR A 57 -5.75 5.05 -16.42
CA TYR A 57 -5.06 5.43 -15.18
C TYR A 57 -3.65 5.91 -15.48
N SER A 58 -3.12 6.73 -14.59
CA SER A 58 -1.76 7.24 -14.67
C SER A 58 -0.75 6.10 -14.52
N ASP A 59 0.28 6.05 -15.37
CA ASP A 59 1.41 5.14 -15.18
C ASP A 59 2.29 5.54 -13.98
N GLN A 60 2.19 6.79 -13.52
CA GLN A 60 2.80 7.28 -12.29
C GLN A 60 1.93 6.86 -11.10
N LEU A 61 2.48 5.97 -10.26
CA LEU A 61 1.88 5.54 -9.00
C LEU A 61 1.83 6.71 -8.01
N VAL A 62 0.69 6.85 -7.33
CA VAL A 62 0.54 7.78 -6.21
C VAL A 62 1.32 7.27 -5.00
N CYS A 63 1.09 6.01 -4.64
CA CYS A 63 1.80 5.31 -3.58
C CYS A 63 1.68 3.80 -3.73
N ARG A 64 2.54 3.07 -3.01
CA ARG A 64 2.50 1.62 -2.90
C ARG A 64 2.96 1.18 -1.51
N SER A 65 2.51 0.00 -1.11
CA SER A 65 3.00 -0.72 0.07
C SER A 65 4.28 -1.51 -0.24
N ASN A 66 4.90 -2.10 0.79
CA ASN A 66 5.90 -3.15 0.61
C ASN A 66 5.25 -4.47 0.21
N TRP A 67 6.07 -5.39 -0.27
CA TRP A 67 5.64 -6.73 -0.66
C TRP A 67 6.04 -7.79 0.38
N LEU A 68 5.77 -7.52 1.66
CA LEU A 68 6.10 -8.45 2.75
C LEU A 68 4.97 -9.48 2.97
N PRO A 69 5.29 -10.71 3.42
CA PRO A 69 4.32 -11.72 3.84
C PRO A 69 3.74 -11.40 5.23
N VAL A 70 3.07 -10.26 5.35
CA VAL A 70 2.40 -9.80 6.57
C VAL A 70 0.88 -9.80 6.38
N ARG A 71 0.14 -9.77 7.50
CA ARG A 71 -1.34 -9.84 7.48
C ARG A 71 -1.97 -8.64 6.79
N ASP A 72 -1.38 -7.46 6.98
CA ASP A 72 -1.97 -6.19 6.58
C ASP A 72 -1.04 -5.49 5.58
N SER A 73 -1.59 -5.07 4.46
CA SER A 73 -0.91 -4.24 3.47
C SER A 73 -1.56 -2.86 3.48
N MET A 74 -0.78 -1.82 3.77
CA MET A 74 -1.30 -0.47 4.01
C MET A 74 -0.65 0.56 3.10
N VAL A 75 -1.46 1.53 2.66
CA VAL A 75 -1.01 2.71 1.92
C VAL A 75 -1.64 3.97 2.51
N ALA A 76 -0.89 5.06 2.53
CA ALA A 76 -1.35 6.36 3.00
C ALA A 76 -0.93 7.47 2.02
N PHE A 77 -1.88 8.32 1.64
CA PHE A 77 -1.63 9.42 0.71
C PHE A 77 -2.54 10.62 1.00
N SER A 78 -2.03 11.81 0.68
CA SER A 78 -2.73 13.09 0.76
C SER A 78 -3.21 13.47 -0.63
N VAL A 79 -4.47 13.86 -0.72
CA VAL A 79 -5.14 14.31 -1.92
C VAL A 79 -5.25 15.83 -1.87
N ASN A 80 -4.55 16.49 -2.79
CA ASN A 80 -4.51 17.95 -2.95
C ASN A 80 -5.37 18.44 -4.13
N ARG A 81 -5.93 17.52 -4.92
CA ARG A 81 -6.86 17.79 -6.03
C ARG A 81 -7.91 16.69 -6.07
N GLY A 82 -9.17 17.06 -6.20
CA GLY A 82 -10.27 16.08 -6.27
C GLY A 82 -10.11 15.18 -7.50
N GLY A 83 -10.52 13.93 -7.37
CA GLY A 83 -10.32 12.91 -8.39
C GLY A 83 -10.73 11.52 -7.95
N GLU A 84 -10.52 10.57 -8.84
CA GLU A 84 -10.73 9.15 -8.58
C GLU A 84 -9.39 8.43 -8.48
N TYR A 85 -9.27 7.58 -7.47
CA TYR A 85 -8.08 6.80 -7.17
C TYR A 85 -8.44 5.33 -7.16
N LEU A 86 -7.68 4.52 -7.89
CA LEU A 86 -7.83 3.07 -7.94
C LEU A 86 -6.77 2.43 -7.05
N ILE A 87 -7.23 1.59 -6.14
CA ILE A 87 -6.40 0.71 -5.34
C ILE A 87 -6.46 -0.69 -5.94
N VAL A 88 -5.29 -1.26 -6.22
CA VAL A 88 -5.13 -2.63 -6.72
C VAL A 88 -4.37 -3.45 -5.68
N ALA A 89 -4.91 -4.61 -5.33
CA ALA A 89 -4.30 -5.57 -4.41
C ALA A 89 -3.63 -6.71 -5.18
N GLU A 90 -2.35 -6.57 -5.49
CA GLU A 90 -1.61 -7.56 -6.27
C GLU A 90 -1.11 -8.71 -5.40
N LEU A 91 -1.23 -9.94 -5.93
CA LEU A 91 -0.78 -11.17 -5.31
C LEU A 91 0.37 -11.78 -6.15
N PRO A 92 1.39 -12.40 -5.52
CA PRO A 92 2.63 -12.78 -6.20
C PRO A 92 2.53 -13.88 -7.26
N GLN A 93 1.48 -14.72 -7.25
CA GLN A 93 1.30 -15.81 -8.23
C GLN A 93 -0.18 -16.15 -8.43
N GLU A 94 -0.53 -16.79 -9.56
CA GLU A 94 -1.89 -17.30 -9.82
C GLU A 94 -2.33 -18.40 -8.82
N THR A 95 -1.38 -19.01 -8.10
CA THR A 95 -1.64 -20.03 -7.08
C THR A 95 -1.82 -19.46 -5.67
N SER A 96 -1.63 -18.15 -5.48
CA SER A 96 -1.85 -17.50 -4.19
C SER A 96 -3.35 -17.55 -3.84
N HIS A 97 -3.68 -18.12 -2.68
CA HIS A 97 -5.05 -18.25 -2.22
C HIS A 97 -5.24 -17.52 -0.90
N VAL A 98 -6.04 -16.46 -0.92
CA VAL A 98 -6.49 -15.75 0.28
C VAL A 98 -7.97 -16.05 0.47
N GLU A 99 -8.34 -16.69 1.59
CA GLU A 99 -9.72 -17.12 1.83
C GLU A 99 -10.68 -15.93 1.94
N ARG A 100 -10.28 -14.90 2.69
CA ARG A 100 -11.04 -13.67 2.91
C ARG A 100 -10.11 -12.48 3.07
N MET A 101 -10.51 -11.38 2.46
CA MET A 101 -9.83 -10.08 2.56
C MET A 101 -10.82 -9.04 3.07
N ILE A 102 -10.33 -8.12 3.90
CA ILE A 102 -11.07 -6.98 4.42
C ILE A 102 -10.36 -5.74 3.91
N PHE A 103 -11.08 -4.92 3.16
CA PHE A 103 -10.63 -3.59 2.78
C PHE A 103 -11.16 -2.57 3.78
N ARG A 104 -10.26 -1.78 4.36
CA ARG A 104 -10.60 -0.65 5.23
C ARG A 104 -10.06 0.62 4.60
N CYS A 105 -10.89 1.64 4.53
CA CYS A 105 -10.49 2.97 4.09
C CYS A 105 -10.89 3.99 5.15
N TYR A 106 -9.92 4.80 5.55
CA TYR A 106 -10.08 5.92 6.46
C TYR A 106 -9.79 7.19 5.67
N ALA A 107 -10.68 8.17 5.77
CA ALA A 107 -10.51 9.47 5.13
C ALA A 107 -10.64 10.56 6.20
N SER A 108 -9.79 11.60 6.13
CA SER A 108 -9.86 12.72 7.08
C SER A 108 -11.01 13.68 6.80
N GLN A 109 -11.60 13.63 5.60
CA GLN A 109 -12.68 14.51 5.16
C GLN A 109 -13.98 13.73 4.87
N PRO A 110 -15.16 14.34 5.09
CA PRO A 110 -16.44 13.72 4.76
C PRO A 110 -16.67 13.64 3.25
N TYR A 111 -17.71 12.89 2.84
CA TYR A 111 -18.15 12.73 1.45
C TYR A 111 -17.18 12.02 0.50
N VAL A 112 -16.07 11.49 1.00
CA VAL A 112 -15.23 10.55 0.26
C VAL A 112 -16.02 9.26 0.03
N MET A 113 -16.15 8.86 -1.23
CA MET A 113 -16.86 7.64 -1.61
C MET A 113 -15.86 6.52 -1.87
N VAL A 114 -16.20 5.32 -1.39
CA VAL A 114 -15.38 4.13 -1.56
C VAL A 114 -16.27 3.02 -2.09
N ALA A 115 -15.83 2.35 -3.16
CA ALA A 115 -16.56 1.22 -3.73
C ALA A 115 -15.60 0.10 -4.12
N ALA A 116 -16.02 -1.15 -3.91
CA ALA A 116 -15.39 -2.29 -4.56
C ALA A 116 -15.58 -2.16 -6.06
N HIS A 117 -14.49 -2.27 -6.81
CA HIS A 117 -14.50 -2.15 -8.26
C HIS A 117 -14.32 -3.53 -8.87
N ARG A 118 -15.13 -3.83 -9.89
CA ARG A 118 -15.03 -5.10 -10.61
C ARG A 118 -14.94 -4.78 -12.09
N MET A 119 -13.71 -4.67 -12.58
CA MET A 119 -13.49 -4.49 -14.00
C MET A 119 -13.62 -5.79 -14.78
N THR A 120 -14.18 -5.66 -15.98
CA THR A 120 -14.27 -6.74 -16.97
C THR A 120 -13.08 -6.75 -17.93
N ARG A 121 -12.28 -5.67 -17.94
CA ARG A 121 -11.14 -5.47 -18.84
C ARG A 121 -9.95 -4.96 -18.05
N ARG A 122 -8.74 -5.24 -18.54
CA ARG A 122 -7.51 -4.70 -17.93
C ARG A 122 -7.47 -3.18 -18.04
N HIS A 123 -6.97 -2.54 -17.01
CA HIS A 123 -6.71 -1.11 -16.98
C HIS A 123 -5.66 -0.70 -18.01
N LEU A 124 -5.88 0.43 -18.66
CA LEU A 124 -4.90 1.04 -19.55
C LEU A 124 -4.11 2.07 -18.74
N LEU A 125 -2.78 1.95 -18.79
CA LEU A 125 -1.89 2.92 -18.18
C LEU A 125 -1.45 3.94 -19.23
N ALA A 126 -1.60 5.23 -18.92
CA ALA A 126 -1.20 6.33 -19.77
C ALA A 126 -0.24 7.27 -19.05
N LYS A 127 0.67 7.86 -19.83
CA LYS A 127 1.56 8.93 -19.32
C LYS A 127 0.72 10.16 -18.99
N PRO A 128 0.70 10.63 -17.74
CA PRO A 128 -0.10 11.77 -17.36
C PRO A 128 0.50 13.06 -17.93
N VAL A 129 -0.35 13.99 -18.37
CA VAL A 129 0.06 15.32 -18.84
C VAL A 129 0.37 16.25 -17.67
N LYS A 130 -0.23 15.99 -16.50
CA LYS A 130 -0.09 16.77 -15.27
C LYS A 130 0.45 15.90 -14.14
N LEU A 131 1.08 16.52 -13.16
CA LEU A 131 1.48 15.81 -11.94
C LEU A 131 0.26 15.22 -11.21
N PRO A 132 0.45 14.12 -10.47
CA PRO A 132 -0.59 13.52 -9.65
C PRO A 132 -1.19 14.55 -8.69
N GLY A 133 -2.51 14.52 -8.55
CA GLY A 133 -3.28 15.32 -7.61
C GLY A 133 -3.13 14.85 -6.16
N ALA A 134 -2.45 13.73 -5.95
CA ALA A 134 -2.18 13.15 -4.65
C ALA A 134 -0.68 12.89 -4.46
N SER A 135 -0.24 12.93 -3.21
CA SER A 135 1.12 12.69 -2.77
C SER A 135 1.13 11.68 -1.63
N LYS A 136 2.05 10.72 -1.64
CA LYS A 136 2.24 9.76 -0.53
C LYS A 136 2.46 10.48 0.82
N LEU A 137 1.89 9.96 1.91
CA LEU A 137 1.95 10.59 3.25
C LEU A 137 2.93 9.93 4.24
N SER A 138 3.35 8.67 4.08
CA SER A 138 4.24 8.03 5.07
C SER A 138 4.84 6.69 4.61
N PHE A 139 5.88 6.28 5.33
CA PHE A 139 6.93 5.27 5.13
C PHE A 139 6.56 3.81 5.44
N VAL A 140 5.28 3.44 5.46
CA VAL A 140 4.92 2.04 5.75
C VAL A 140 5.25 1.16 4.55
N GLY A 141 6.36 0.43 4.66
CA GLY A 141 6.89 -0.44 3.61
C GLY A 141 7.81 0.26 2.60
N LEU A 142 8.42 1.37 2.99
CA LEU A 142 9.24 2.21 2.10
C LEU A 142 10.73 1.86 2.11
N MET A 143 11.09 0.61 2.41
CA MET A 143 12.43 0.13 2.08
C MET A 143 12.45 -0.22 0.59
N GLU A 144 12.95 0.70 -0.24
CA GLU A 144 13.58 0.36 -1.52
C GLU A 144 15.11 0.44 -1.35
N PRO A 145 15.78 -0.58 -0.78
CA PRO A 145 17.21 -0.71 -0.97
C PRO A 145 17.46 -0.85 -2.47
N ALA A 146 18.48 -0.17 -2.99
CA ALA A 146 18.93 -0.37 -4.36
C ALA A 146 19.14 -1.87 -4.60
N GLY A 147 18.44 -2.44 -5.59
CA GLY A 147 18.56 -3.86 -5.96
C GLY A 147 17.36 -4.76 -5.66
N PHE A 148 16.27 -4.24 -5.08
CA PHE A 148 15.04 -5.03 -4.92
C PHE A 148 14.24 -5.15 -6.22
N ASP A 149 13.87 -6.39 -6.54
CA ASP A 149 13.00 -6.72 -7.66
C ASP A 149 11.57 -6.28 -7.35
N LYS A 150 11.03 -5.33 -8.13
CA LYS A 150 9.69 -4.76 -7.92
C LYS A 150 8.57 -5.76 -8.20
N ASP A 151 8.90 -6.86 -8.86
CA ASP A 151 7.99 -7.91 -9.32
C ASP A 151 8.03 -9.15 -8.40
N LYS A 152 8.73 -9.07 -7.25
CA LYS A 152 8.82 -10.18 -6.30
C LYS A 152 8.57 -9.77 -4.84
N PRO A 153 7.95 -10.66 -4.04
CA PRO A 153 7.88 -10.50 -2.59
C PRO A 153 9.25 -10.32 -1.96
N VAL A 154 9.29 -9.47 -0.93
CA VAL A 154 10.47 -9.26 -0.09
C VAL A 154 10.51 -10.39 0.95
N PRO A 155 11.67 -11.05 1.16
CA PRO A 155 11.79 -12.04 2.22
C PRO A 155 11.58 -11.39 3.59
N LEU A 156 10.85 -12.07 4.47
CA LEU A 156 10.60 -11.57 5.82
C LEU A 156 11.87 -11.66 6.68
N ASP A 157 12.31 -10.53 7.22
CA ASP A 157 13.39 -10.48 8.20
C ASP A 157 12.79 -10.50 9.61
N TRP A 158 12.84 -11.66 10.28
CA TRP A 158 12.27 -11.80 11.63
C TRP A 158 12.95 -10.92 12.68
N ASP A 159 14.15 -10.40 12.43
CA ASP A 159 14.83 -9.56 13.39
C ASP A 159 14.41 -8.09 13.31
N TYR A 160 14.01 -7.63 12.13
CA TYR A 160 13.67 -6.23 11.84
C TYR A 160 12.18 -6.01 11.51
N ASP A 161 11.52 -6.97 10.84
CA ASP A 161 10.10 -6.89 10.45
C ASP A 161 9.14 -7.44 11.52
N ALA A 162 9.66 -8.10 12.55
CA ALA A 162 8.85 -8.59 13.67
C ALA A 162 8.43 -7.45 14.61
N MET A 163 7.76 -7.81 15.71
CA MET A 163 7.40 -6.85 16.76
C MET A 163 8.63 -6.04 17.17
N ARG A 164 8.45 -4.71 17.24
CA ARG A 164 9.47 -3.77 17.73
C ARG A 164 10.08 -4.32 19.03
N LYS A 165 11.38 -4.59 19.00
CA LYS A 165 12.15 -5.09 20.15
C LYS A 165 12.49 -3.90 21.05
N ALA A 166 12.52 -4.13 22.37
CA ALA A 166 12.88 -3.10 23.35
C ALA A 166 14.24 -2.44 23.10
N VAL A 167 15.17 -3.14 22.42
CA VAL A 167 16.48 -2.57 22.04
C VAL A 167 16.35 -1.40 21.06
N PHE A 168 15.30 -1.35 20.25
CA PHE A 168 15.02 -0.22 19.35
C PHE A 168 14.48 1.01 20.08
N ASP A 169 14.11 0.88 21.36
CA ASP A 169 13.66 2.00 22.20
C ASP A 169 14.80 2.59 23.06
N LEU A 170 15.95 1.92 23.11
CA LEU A 170 17.12 2.36 23.86
C LEU A 170 17.94 3.41 23.10
N ASP A 171 17.88 3.40 21.77
CA ASP A 171 18.43 4.46 20.91
C ASP A 171 17.45 5.63 20.83
N THR A 172 17.28 6.35 21.94
CA THR A 172 16.55 7.62 21.97
C THR A 172 17.53 8.78 22.13
N GLY A 173 17.56 9.67 21.13
CA GLY A 173 18.43 10.84 21.12
C GLY A 173 18.83 11.30 19.72
N TRP A 174 19.63 12.36 19.65
CA TRP A 174 20.08 12.98 18.39
C TRP A 174 20.81 11.98 17.46
N ASN A 175 21.49 10.98 18.01
CA ASN A 175 22.21 9.97 17.23
C ASN A 175 21.28 9.00 16.50
N ALA A 176 20.12 8.67 17.09
CA ALA A 176 19.11 7.84 16.44
C ALA A 176 18.44 8.59 15.29
N LEU A 177 18.10 9.87 15.53
CA LEU A 177 17.55 10.76 14.51
C LEU A 177 18.53 10.99 13.35
N VAL A 178 19.81 11.24 13.65
CA VAL A 178 20.85 11.43 12.63
C VAL A 178 21.05 10.16 11.80
N ARG A 179 20.95 8.97 12.42
CA ARG A 179 21.11 7.71 11.72
C ARG A 179 19.91 7.38 10.83
N GLU A 180 18.69 7.61 11.32
CA GLU A 180 17.45 7.49 10.56
C GLU A 180 17.46 8.47 9.36
N VAL A 181 17.84 9.73 9.58
CA VAL A 181 17.96 10.74 8.52
C VAL A 181 19.11 10.45 7.54
N GLN A 182 20.24 9.91 8.00
CA GLN A 182 21.38 9.56 7.12
C GLN A 182 21.09 8.33 6.27
N GLU A 183 20.40 7.33 6.82
CA GLU A 183 19.93 6.17 6.06
C GLU A 183 18.86 6.60 5.03
N ASP A 184 18.02 7.60 5.35
CA ASP A 184 17.03 8.18 4.42
C ASP A 184 17.62 9.15 3.37
N CYS A 185 18.71 9.87 3.68
CA CYS A 185 19.33 10.85 2.78
C CYS A 185 20.48 10.28 1.92
N ALA A 186 20.91 9.04 2.16
CA ALA A 186 21.91 8.36 1.33
C ALA A 186 21.35 7.85 -0.01
N ILE A 187 20.06 8.04 -0.27
CA ILE A 187 19.39 7.69 -1.53
C ILE A 187 18.57 8.91 -1.99
N MET A 188 19.29 9.95 -2.42
CA MET A 188 18.80 10.93 -3.40
C MET A 188 19.54 10.74 -4.72
#